data_AF-A0A354Z398-F1
#
_entry.id   AF-A0A354Z398-F1
#
_cell.length_a   1.000
_cell.length_b   1.000
_cell.length_c   1.000
_cell.angle_alpha   90.00
_cell.angle_beta   90.00
_cell.angle_gamma   90.00
#
_symmetry.space_group_name_H-M   'P 1'
#
loop_
_entity.id
_entity.type
_entity.pdbx_description
1 polymer ?
#
loop_
_entity_poly.entity_id
_entity_poly.type
_entity_poly.pdbx_seq_one_letter_code
_entity_poly.pdbx_strand_id
1 'polypeptide(L)'
;PAGLVPRAEPVIAVEAALFSARAGHDASQALAVHWLLERMAVGLGSDDGGRLPMRLLARHGVTADQLAAQHSTAQHDTGRQGAAFGHPALREWSAILHSALPRDLSGGAPLRCQRLAFDRARLARLARGAGWPRRLDLATVFRAWTASRRAVQLARLD
;
A
#
# COMPACT_ATOMS: atom_id res chain seq x y z
N PRO A 1 -1.05 -2.50 10.07
CA PRO A 1 -0.57 -1.10 10.09
C PRO A 1 -0.25 -0.54 11.49
N ALA A 2 -1.03 -0.86 12.53
CA ALA A 2 -0.93 -0.24 13.86
C ALA A 2 0.50 -0.14 14.43
N GLY A 3 1.31 -1.22 14.38
CA GLY A 3 2.69 -1.20 14.89
C GLY A 3 3.68 -0.32 14.12
N LEU A 4 3.31 0.19 12.94
CA LEU A 4 4.13 1.10 12.12
C LEU A 4 3.67 2.55 12.19
N VAL A 5 2.46 2.84 12.69
CA VAL A 5 1.95 4.21 12.80
C VAL A 5 2.87 5.10 13.66
N PRO A 6 3.35 4.67 14.84
CA PRO A 6 4.28 5.49 15.63
C PRO A 6 5.60 5.81 14.92
N ARG A 7 6.00 4.97 13.96
CA ARG A 7 7.21 5.22 13.14
C ARG A 7 6.93 6.13 11.95
N ALA A 8 5.69 6.14 11.46
CA ALA A 8 5.26 7.00 10.36
C ALA A 8 5.01 8.44 10.82
N GLU A 9 4.58 8.64 12.06
CA GLU A 9 4.32 9.96 12.67
C GLU A 9 5.46 10.97 12.51
N PRO A 10 6.72 10.68 12.92
CA PRO A 10 7.81 11.64 12.76
C PRO A 10 8.10 11.96 11.28
N VAL A 11 7.96 10.98 10.38
CA VAL A 11 8.16 11.21 8.94
C VAL A 11 7.08 12.14 8.38
N ILE A 12 5.82 11.92 8.78
CA ILE A 12 4.70 12.79 8.40
C ILE A 12 4.83 14.19 8.99
N ALA A 13 5.38 14.33 10.21
CA ALA A 13 5.65 15.63 10.81
C ALA A 13 6.72 16.41 10.03
N VAL A 14 7.82 15.77 9.65
CA VAL A 14 8.85 16.39 8.79
C VAL A 14 8.28 16.77 7.43
N GLU A 15 7.56 15.85 6.78
CA GLU A 15 6.92 16.10 5.49
C GLU A 15 5.89 17.26 5.60
N ALA A 16 5.15 17.34 6.71
CA ALA A 16 4.19 18.41 6.96
C ALA A 16 4.87 19.77 7.08
N ALA A 17 5.99 19.85 7.79
CA ALA A 17 6.79 21.06 7.92
C ALA A 17 7.37 21.52 6.56
N LEU A 18 7.90 20.59 5.76
CA LEU A 18 8.48 20.89 4.45
C LEU A 18 7.46 21.41 3.44
N PHE A 19 6.22 20.90 3.48
CA PHE A 19 5.18 21.23 2.51
C PHE A 19 4.07 22.14 3.06
N SER A 20 4.24 22.69 4.27
CA SER A 20 3.21 23.49 4.96
C SER A 20 1.85 22.80 4.96
N ALA A 21 1.84 21.49 5.18
CA ALA A 21 0.65 20.64 5.11
C ALA A 21 0.24 20.14 6.49
N ARG A 22 -1.02 19.73 6.64
CA ARG A 22 -1.51 19.19 7.92
C ARG A 22 -0.89 17.83 8.22
N ALA A 23 -0.30 17.66 9.40
CA ALA A 23 0.02 16.35 9.96
C ALA A 23 -1.22 15.74 10.64
N GLY A 24 -1.31 14.42 10.69
CA GLY A 24 -2.43 13.75 11.36
C GLY A 24 -2.31 12.24 11.33
N HIS A 25 -3.11 11.59 12.19
CA HIS A 25 -3.15 10.14 12.33
C HIS A 25 -3.41 9.43 10.99
N ASP A 26 -4.36 9.93 10.19
CA ASP A 26 -4.69 9.36 8.89
C ASP A 26 -3.52 9.39 7.89
N ALA A 27 -2.72 10.46 7.90
CA ALA A 27 -1.54 10.55 7.05
C ALA A 27 -0.45 9.55 7.48
N SER A 28 -0.26 9.36 8.79
CA SER A 28 0.65 8.36 9.35
C SER A 28 0.16 6.93 9.06
N GLN A 29 -1.14 6.69 9.17
CA GLN A 29 -1.76 5.41 8.82
C GLN A 29 -1.59 5.09 7.33
N ALA A 30 -1.83 6.07 6.45
CA ALA A 30 -1.61 5.91 5.01
C ALA A 30 -0.14 5.59 4.69
N LEU A 31 0.82 6.27 5.33
CA LEU A 31 2.25 5.98 5.14
C LEU A 31 2.65 4.60 5.68
N ALA A 32 2.13 4.20 6.84
CA ALA A 32 2.36 2.87 7.40
C ALA A 32 1.82 1.77 6.48
N VAL A 33 0.66 1.97 5.87
CA VAL A 33 0.11 1.05 4.85
C VAL A 33 0.99 1.04 3.60
N HIS A 34 1.44 2.20 3.13
CA HIS A 34 2.34 2.31 1.99
C HIS A 34 3.62 1.49 2.21
N TRP A 35 4.27 1.63 3.37
CA TRP A 35 5.47 0.84 3.69
C TRP A 35 5.21 -0.67 3.75
N LEU A 36 4.06 -1.10 4.28
CA LEU A 36 3.69 -2.52 4.27
C LEU A 36 3.43 -3.02 2.85
N LEU A 37 2.80 -2.20 2.01
CA LEU A 37 2.54 -2.51 0.61
C LEU A 37 3.85 -2.68 -0.16
N GLU A 38 4.78 -1.73 -0.04
CA GLU A 38 6.11 -1.82 -0.65
C GLU A 38 6.90 -3.01 -0.10
N ARG A 39 6.82 -3.27 1.21
CA ARG A 39 7.50 -4.44 1.80
C ARG A 39 6.92 -5.76 1.31
N MET A 40 5.62 -5.84 1.05
CA MET A 40 5.00 -7.02 0.45
C MET A 40 5.44 -7.22 -1.01
N ALA A 41 5.77 -6.16 -1.74
CA ALA A 41 6.21 -6.26 -3.13
C ALA A 41 7.60 -6.93 -3.26
N VAL A 42 8.50 -6.66 -2.32
CA VAL A 42 9.92 -7.07 -2.41
C VAL A 42 10.36 -8.04 -1.32
N GLY A 43 9.60 -8.16 -0.22
CA GLY A 43 10.03 -8.82 1.00
C GLY A 43 9.47 -10.22 1.21
N LEU A 44 8.62 -10.74 0.31
CA LEU A 44 8.00 -12.06 0.50
C LEU A 44 9.03 -13.19 0.63
N GLY A 45 10.14 -13.12 -0.09
CA GLY A 45 11.24 -14.09 0.00
C GLY A 45 12.40 -13.66 0.90
N SER A 46 12.19 -12.69 1.77
CA SER A 46 13.18 -12.26 2.76
C SER A 46 12.79 -12.70 4.16
N ASP A 47 13.72 -12.65 5.10
CA ASP A 47 13.55 -13.14 6.48
C ASP A 47 12.32 -12.58 7.22
N ASP A 48 11.86 -11.38 6.86
CA ASP A 48 10.67 -10.78 7.48
C ASP A 48 9.34 -11.16 6.81
N GLY A 49 9.38 -12.02 5.78
CA GLY A 49 8.21 -12.58 5.09
C GLY A 49 7.25 -11.51 4.55
N GLY A 50 7.77 -10.36 4.11
CA GLY A 50 6.95 -9.23 3.65
C GLY A 50 6.11 -8.59 4.75
N ARG A 51 6.42 -8.88 6.02
CA ARG A 51 5.67 -8.52 7.23
C ARG A 51 4.22 -8.99 7.22
N LEU A 52 3.96 -10.15 6.62
CA LEU A 52 2.66 -10.79 6.73
C LEU A 52 2.39 -11.17 8.19
N PRO A 53 1.17 -10.89 8.72
CA PRO A 53 0.83 -11.34 10.07
C PRO A 53 0.86 -12.86 10.18
N MET A 54 1.58 -13.41 11.17
CA MET A 54 1.65 -14.86 11.40
C MET A 54 0.27 -15.51 11.56
N ARG A 55 -0.68 -14.84 12.21
CA ARG A 55 -2.07 -15.31 12.33
C ARG A 55 -2.76 -15.55 10.98
N LEU A 56 -2.40 -14.76 9.98
CA LEU A 56 -2.97 -14.84 8.64
C LEU A 56 -2.31 -16.00 7.87
N LEU A 57 -1.00 -16.19 8.01
CA LEU A 57 -0.31 -17.38 7.51
C LEU A 57 -0.90 -18.68 8.08
N ALA A 58 -1.05 -18.74 9.42
CA ALA A 58 -1.61 -19.89 10.12
C ALA A 58 -3.05 -20.20 9.70
N ARG A 59 -3.90 -19.16 9.52
CA ARG A 59 -5.29 -19.32 9.06
C ARG A 59 -5.38 -19.97 7.68
N HIS A 60 -4.42 -19.69 6.80
CA HIS A 60 -4.37 -20.25 5.44
C HIS A 60 -3.49 -21.49 5.34
N GLY A 61 -2.96 -22.02 6.46
CA GLY A 61 -2.12 -23.21 6.49
C GLY A 61 -0.84 -23.09 5.66
N VAL A 62 -0.29 -21.88 5.52
CA VAL A 62 0.86 -21.59 4.66
C VAL A 62 1.99 -20.95 5.46
N THR A 63 3.24 -21.22 5.09
CA THR A 63 4.42 -20.53 5.65
C THR A 63 4.87 -19.36 4.76
N ALA A 64 5.71 -18.47 5.32
CA ALA A 64 6.32 -17.40 4.53
C ALA A 64 7.18 -17.96 3.38
N ASP A 65 7.93 -19.04 3.62
CA ASP A 65 8.78 -19.69 2.61
C ASP A 65 7.96 -20.31 1.48
N GLN A 66 6.81 -20.90 1.79
CA GLN A 66 5.89 -21.44 0.77
C GLN A 66 5.34 -20.31 -0.12
N LEU A 67 4.97 -19.17 0.48
CA LEU A 67 4.56 -17.98 -0.29
C LEU A 67 5.70 -17.40 -1.12
N ALA A 68 6.93 -17.38 -0.58
CA ALA A 68 8.13 -16.93 -1.27
C ALA A 68 8.45 -17.78 -2.50
N ALA A 69 8.39 -19.11 -2.35
CA ALA A 69 8.63 -20.04 -3.44
C ALA A 69 7.59 -19.83 -4.57
N GLN A 70 6.31 -19.71 -4.22
CA GLN A 70 5.24 -19.42 -5.18
C GLN A 70 5.44 -18.06 -5.88
N HIS A 71 5.95 -17.05 -5.16
CA HIS A 71 6.29 -15.75 -5.71
C HIS A 71 7.43 -15.81 -6.72
N SER A 72 8.53 -16.50 -6.38
CA SER A 72 9.71 -16.65 -7.25
C SER A 72 9.38 -17.38 -8.56
N THR A 73 8.57 -18.44 -8.49
CA THR A 73 8.13 -19.19 -9.68
C THR A 73 7.25 -18.34 -10.60
N ALA A 74 6.36 -17.52 -10.04
CA ALA A 74 5.48 -16.65 -10.82
C ALA A 74 6.22 -15.45 -11.49
N GLN A 75 7.41 -15.10 -11.00
CA GLN A 75 8.21 -14.00 -11.54
C GLN A 75 9.01 -14.42 -12.79
N HIS A 76 9.35 -15.70 -12.93
CA HIS A 76 10.07 -16.26 -14.08
C HIS A 76 9.16 -16.54 -15.29
N ASP A 77 7.88 -16.84 -15.06
CA ASP A 77 6.89 -17.05 -16.13
C ASP A 77 6.31 -15.69 -16.55
N THR A 78 6.88 -15.08 -17.58
CA THR A 78 6.69 -13.66 -18.00
C THR A 78 5.26 -13.25 -18.38
N GLY A 79 4.27 -14.16 -18.30
CA GLY A 79 2.85 -13.89 -18.46
C GLY A 79 1.97 -14.13 -17.21
N ARG A 80 2.51 -14.70 -16.12
CA ARG A 80 1.73 -15.20 -14.96
C ARG A 80 2.11 -14.60 -13.59
N GLN A 81 2.64 -13.38 -13.57
CA GLN A 81 2.86 -12.60 -12.33
C GLN A 81 1.59 -12.45 -11.45
N GLY A 82 0.40 -12.68 -12.01
CA GLY A 82 -0.87 -12.76 -11.28
C GLY A 82 -0.98 -13.91 -10.28
N ALA A 83 -0.33 -15.06 -10.52
CA ALA A 83 -0.58 -16.29 -9.77
C ALA A 83 -0.10 -16.22 -8.31
N ALA A 84 1.08 -15.63 -8.05
CA ALA A 84 1.63 -15.55 -6.71
C ALA A 84 0.82 -14.65 -5.76
N PHE A 85 0.41 -13.46 -6.22
CA PHE A 85 -0.48 -12.59 -5.43
C PHE A 85 -1.95 -13.03 -5.49
N GLY A 86 -2.25 -14.12 -6.20
CA GLY A 86 -3.53 -14.82 -6.16
C GLY A 86 -3.74 -15.63 -4.87
N HIS A 87 -2.69 -15.85 -4.07
CA HIS A 87 -2.80 -16.64 -2.85
C HIS A 87 -3.84 -16.03 -1.88
N PRO A 88 -4.76 -16.82 -1.30
CA PRO A 88 -5.82 -16.32 -0.41
C PRO A 88 -5.31 -15.46 0.74
N ALA A 89 -4.17 -15.84 1.34
CA ALA A 89 -3.49 -15.05 2.37
C ALA A 89 -3.13 -13.62 1.89
N LEU A 90 -2.50 -13.49 0.72
CA LEU A 90 -2.10 -12.18 0.18
C LEU A 90 -3.31 -11.33 -0.23
N ARG A 91 -4.37 -11.98 -0.74
CA ARG A 91 -5.64 -11.31 -1.05
C ARG A 91 -6.32 -10.78 0.20
N GLU A 92 -6.44 -11.58 1.26
CA GLU A 92 -7.01 -11.16 2.54
C GLU A 92 -6.18 -10.03 3.16
N TRP A 93 -4.85 -10.16 3.16
CA TRP A 93 -3.98 -9.12 3.69
C TRP A 93 -4.12 -7.80 2.92
N SER A 94 -4.19 -7.88 1.59
CA SER A 94 -4.43 -6.71 0.74
C SER A 94 -5.78 -6.06 1.01
N ALA A 95 -6.84 -6.85 1.25
CA ALA A 95 -8.14 -6.33 1.62
C ALA A 95 -8.13 -5.63 2.99
N ILE A 96 -7.43 -6.21 3.98
CA ILE A 96 -7.25 -5.60 5.30
C ILE A 96 -6.50 -4.27 5.18
N LEU A 97 -5.38 -4.24 4.43
CA LEU A 97 -4.63 -3.01 4.19
C LEU A 97 -5.45 -1.95 3.43
N HIS A 98 -6.23 -2.37 2.43
CA HIS A 98 -7.13 -1.48 1.70
C HIS A 98 -8.18 -0.85 2.62
N SER A 99 -8.78 -1.64 3.52
CA SER A 99 -9.76 -1.15 4.49
C SER A 99 -9.16 -0.20 5.53
N ALA A 100 -7.85 -0.32 5.77
CA ALA A 100 -7.11 0.55 6.68
C ALA A 100 -6.61 1.83 5.99
N LEU A 101 -6.82 2.04 4.69
CA LEU A 101 -6.51 3.34 4.09
C LEU A 101 -7.58 4.37 4.49
N PRO A 102 -7.20 5.60 4.88
CA PRO A 102 -8.16 6.66 5.08
C PRO A 102 -8.91 6.96 3.78
N ARG A 103 -10.12 7.51 3.87
CA ARG A 103 -10.95 7.83 2.68
C ARG A 103 -10.33 8.97 1.88
N ASP A 104 -9.87 10.00 2.57
CA ASP A 104 -9.21 11.18 2.03
C ASP A 104 -8.09 11.65 2.96
N LEU A 105 -7.27 12.58 2.47
CA LEU A 105 -6.23 13.26 3.24
C LEU A 105 -6.39 14.76 2.98
N SER A 106 -7.54 15.30 3.40
CA SER A 106 -7.90 16.70 3.26
C SER A 106 -6.88 17.61 3.98
N GLY A 107 -6.45 18.69 3.31
CA GLY A 107 -5.36 19.56 3.80
C GLY A 107 -3.96 18.91 3.82
N GLY A 108 -3.80 17.72 3.21
CA GLY A 108 -2.52 17.02 3.11
C GLY A 108 -1.65 17.50 1.95
N ALA A 109 -0.35 17.19 2.00
CA ALA A 109 0.56 17.50 0.91
C ALA A 109 0.16 16.77 -0.38
N PRO A 110 0.30 17.39 -1.57
CA PRO A 110 -0.15 16.80 -2.84
C PRO A 110 0.41 15.39 -3.10
N LEU A 111 1.67 15.17 -2.71
CA LEU A 111 2.35 13.88 -2.78
C LEU A 111 1.61 12.78 -2.01
N ARG A 112 1.05 13.08 -0.83
CA ARG A 112 0.30 12.12 0.00
C ARG A 112 -0.96 11.67 -0.70
N CYS A 113 -1.69 12.60 -1.30
CA CYS A 113 -2.93 12.31 -2.00
C CYS A 113 -2.68 11.45 -3.25
N GLN A 114 -1.60 11.71 -3.98
CA GLN A 114 -1.18 10.86 -5.09
C GLN A 114 -0.82 9.45 -4.61
N ARG A 115 0.03 9.35 -3.58
CA ARG A 115 0.45 8.07 -2.97
C ARG A 115 -0.77 7.26 -2.52
N LEU A 116 -1.70 7.87 -1.78
CA LEU A 116 -2.93 7.23 -1.35
C LEU A 116 -3.75 6.67 -2.52
N ALA A 117 -3.90 7.44 -3.60
CA ALA A 117 -4.65 7.00 -4.78
C ALA A 117 -3.99 5.79 -5.47
N PHE A 118 -2.65 5.80 -5.58
CA PHE A 118 -1.90 4.67 -6.14
C PHE A 118 -1.97 3.44 -5.26
N ASP A 119 -1.76 3.58 -3.95
CA ASP A 119 -1.80 2.47 -2.99
C ASP A 119 -3.19 1.83 -2.96
N ARG A 120 -4.25 2.64 -2.98
CA ARG A 120 -5.63 2.15 -3.05
C ARG A 120 -5.87 1.33 -4.31
N ALA A 121 -5.42 1.80 -5.47
CA ALA A 121 -5.55 1.06 -6.73
C ALA A 121 -4.77 -0.26 -6.73
N ARG A 122 -3.53 -0.26 -6.20
CA ARG A 122 -2.70 -1.46 -6.07
C ARG A 122 -3.36 -2.48 -5.14
N LEU A 123 -3.79 -2.07 -3.96
CA LEU A 123 -4.42 -2.94 -2.97
C LEU A 123 -5.77 -3.50 -3.46
N ALA A 124 -6.61 -2.68 -4.11
CA ALA A 124 -7.87 -3.15 -4.70
C ALA A 124 -7.64 -4.16 -5.83
N ARG A 125 -6.54 -4.07 -6.56
CA ARG A 125 -6.13 -5.07 -7.56
C ARG A 125 -5.67 -6.37 -6.90
N LEU A 126 -4.83 -6.27 -5.88
CA LEU A 126 -4.27 -7.41 -5.16
C LEU A 126 -5.33 -8.18 -4.37
N ALA A 127 -6.30 -7.50 -3.75
CA ALA A 127 -7.43 -8.14 -3.08
C ALA A 127 -8.27 -9.02 -4.03
N ARG A 128 -8.31 -8.66 -5.31
CA ARG A 128 -8.95 -9.45 -6.38
C ARG A 128 -8.05 -10.57 -6.93
N GLY A 129 -6.82 -10.71 -6.44
CA GLY A 129 -5.85 -11.72 -6.88
C GLY A 129 -5.17 -11.42 -8.21
N ALA A 130 -5.27 -10.18 -8.73
CA ALA A 130 -4.83 -9.87 -10.08
C ALA A 130 -3.33 -9.54 -10.21
N GLY A 131 -2.48 -9.93 -9.25
CA GLY A 131 -1.04 -9.67 -9.34
C GLY A 131 -0.62 -8.24 -8.97
N TRP A 132 0.68 -8.08 -8.76
CA TRP A 132 1.30 -6.75 -8.70
C TRP A 132 1.25 -6.08 -10.07
N PRO A 133 0.80 -4.81 -10.18
CA PRO A 133 0.74 -4.15 -11.47
C PRO A 133 2.15 -3.79 -11.96
N ARG A 134 2.55 -4.31 -13.13
CA ARG A 134 3.78 -3.89 -13.83
C ARG A 134 3.68 -2.43 -14.30
N ARG A 135 2.47 -1.98 -14.63
CA ARG A 135 2.13 -0.58 -14.94
C ARG A 135 0.77 -0.27 -14.33
N LEU A 136 0.61 0.96 -13.85
CA LEU A 136 -0.66 1.47 -13.38
C LEU A 136 -1.48 1.97 -14.59
N ASP A 137 -2.80 1.79 -14.54
CA ASP A 137 -3.67 2.26 -15.60
C ASP A 137 -3.77 3.80 -15.62
N LEU A 138 -4.11 4.36 -16.78
CA LEU A 138 -4.25 5.81 -16.95
C LEU A 138 -5.35 6.39 -16.04
N ALA A 139 -6.39 5.60 -15.75
CA ALA A 139 -7.45 6.02 -14.84
C ALA A 139 -6.90 6.26 -13.42
N THR A 140 -5.95 5.46 -12.95
CA THR A 140 -5.29 5.63 -11.66
C THR A 140 -4.40 6.86 -11.65
N VAL A 141 -3.65 7.08 -12.73
CA VAL A 141 -2.84 8.31 -12.89
C VAL A 141 -3.75 9.55 -12.84
N PHE A 142 -4.87 9.53 -13.56
CA PHE A 142 -5.84 10.62 -13.55
C PHE A 142 -6.48 10.83 -12.17
N ARG A 143 -6.83 9.75 -11.46
CA ARG A 143 -7.32 9.82 -10.07
C ARG A 143 -6.28 10.41 -9.11
N ALA A 144 -5.02 10.00 -9.24
CA ALA A 144 -3.93 10.55 -8.43
C ALA A 144 -3.72 12.05 -8.72
N TRP A 145 -3.71 12.44 -10.00
CA TRP A 145 -3.60 13.83 -10.42
C TRP A 145 -4.76 14.70 -9.92
N THR A 146 -6.01 14.24 -10.07
CA THR A 146 -7.18 14.96 -9.58
C THR A 146 -7.19 15.10 -8.05
N ALA A 147 -6.80 14.05 -7.31
CA ALA A 147 -6.65 14.11 -5.86
C ALA A 147 -5.59 15.15 -5.43
N SER A 148 -4.44 15.15 -6.11
CA SER A 148 -3.37 16.13 -5.91
C SER A 148 -3.84 17.57 -6.12
N ARG A 149 -4.61 17.81 -7.19
CA ARG A 149 -5.14 19.15 -7.52
C ARG A 149 -6.12 19.65 -6.46
N ARG A 150 -7.00 18.78 -5.96
CA ARG A 150 -7.92 19.11 -4.87
C ARG A 150 -7.19 19.47 -3.58
N ALA A 151 -6.12 18.73 -3.25
CA ALA A 151 -5.31 19.01 -2.08
C ALA A 151 -4.65 20.40 -2.14
N VAL A 152 -4.06 20.76 -3.28
CA VAL A 152 -3.50 22.11 -3.51
C VAL A 152 -4.58 23.19 -3.40
N GLN A 153 -5.77 22.94 -3.92
CA GLN A 153 -6.86 23.93 -3.88
C GLN A 153 -7.34 24.18 -2.44
N LEU A 154 -7.50 23.12 -1.64
CA LEU A 154 -7.90 23.25 -0.24
C LEU A 154 -6.84 23.96 0.60
N ALA A 155 -5.56 23.66 0.37
CA ALA A 155 -4.45 24.34 1.07
C ALA A 155 -4.31 25.84 0.74
N ARG A 156 -5.04 26.37 -0.26
CA ARG A 156 -5.08 27.81 -0.57
C ARG A 156 -6.23 28.54 0.13
N LEU A 157 -7.19 27.79 0.70
CA LEU A 157 -8.39 28.33 1.33
C LEU A 157 -8.26 28.37 2.86
N ASP A 158 -7.26 27.68 3.41
CA ASP A 158 -6.84 27.71 4.82
C ASP A 158 -5.70 28.73 5.03
#